data_AF-A0A2V7C2F2-F1
#
_entry.id   AF-A0A2V7C2F2-F1
#
_cell.length_a   1.000
_cell.length_b   1.000
_cell.length_c   1.000
_cell.angle_alpha   90.00
_cell.angle_beta   90.00
_cell.angle_gamma   90.00
#
_symmetry.space_group_name_H-M   'P 1'
#
loop_
_entity.id
_entity.type
_entity.pdbx_description
1 polymer ?
#
loop_
_entity_poly.entity_id
_entity_poly.type
_entity_poly.pdbx_seq_one_letter_code
_entity_poly.pdbx_strand_id
1 'polypeptide(L)' 'MGGRNYPAYSFTNHSEDILRLFVWACGLIGVRPRRANRVTISIARRTDVATLDSIVGDNRS' A
#
# COMPACT_ATOMS: atom_id res chain seq x y z
N MET A 1 -23.97 -11.88 -3.92
CA MET A 1 -23.14 -10.96 -3.10
C MET A 1 -21.69 -11.03 -3.58
N GLY A 2 -21.31 -10.24 -4.60
CA GLY A 2 -19.98 -10.29 -5.21
C GLY A 2 -18.97 -9.43 -4.45
N GLY A 3 -18.49 -9.92 -3.31
CA GLY A 3 -17.52 -9.22 -2.46
C GLY A 3 -16.08 -9.48 -2.92
N ARG A 4 -15.47 -8.47 -3.51
CA ARG A 4 -14.08 -8.39 -4.00
C ARG A 4 -13.05 -8.62 -2.88
N ASN A 5 -12.69 -9.87 -2.58
CA ASN A 5 -11.57 -10.18 -1.69
C ASN A 5 -10.25 -10.00 -2.45
N TYR A 6 -9.82 -8.75 -2.67
CA TYR A 6 -8.46 -8.47 -3.13
C TYR A 6 -7.58 -8.25 -1.89
N PRO A 7 -6.35 -8.81 -1.86
CA PRO A 7 -5.42 -8.53 -0.78
C PRO A 7 -5.10 -7.02 -0.79
N ALA A 8 -5.21 -6.40 0.38
CA ALA A 8 -4.74 -5.04 0.60
C ALA A 8 -3.37 -5.08 1.29
N TYR A 9 -2.48 -4.18 0.91
CA TYR A 9 -1.21 -4.03 1.59
C TYR A 9 -1.33 -3.07 2.77
N SER A 10 -0.66 -3.39 3.87
CA SER A 10 -0.52 -2.52 5.04
C SER A 10 0.95 -2.37 5.42
N PHE A 11 1.39 -1.15 5.58
CA PHE A 11 2.71 -0.80 6.09
C PHE A 11 2.57 -0.11 7.44
N THR A 12 3.13 -0.69 8.50
CA THR A 12 3.07 -0.16 9.86
C THR A 12 4.47 0.22 10.34
N ASN A 13 4.63 1.47 10.79
CA ASN A 13 5.86 1.98 11.36
C ASN A 13 5.57 3.13 12.36
N HIS A 14 6.36 3.22 13.43
CA HIS A 14 6.19 4.27 14.44
C HIS A 14 6.88 5.60 14.09
N SER A 15 7.87 5.58 13.19
CA SER A 15 8.55 6.78 12.72
C SER A 15 7.69 7.51 11.69
N GLU A 16 7.31 8.75 11.99
CA GLU A 16 6.55 9.58 11.05
C GLU A 16 7.33 9.86 9.76
N ASP A 17 8.64 10.03 9.85
CA ASP A 17 9.49 10.30 8.70
C ASP A 17 9.55 9.11 7.75
N ILE A 18 9.62 7.88 8.28
CA ILE A 18 9.57 6.66 7.47
C ILE A 18 8.21 6.53 6.79
N LEU A 19 7.11 6.84 7.49
CA LEU A 19 5.78 6.82 6.88
C LEU A 19 5.64 7.85 5.75
N ARG A 20 6.18 9.06 5.94
CA ARG A 20 6.20 10.11 4.90
C ARG A 20 7.04 9.68 3.71
N LEU A 21 8.22 9.10 3.94
CA LEU A 21 9.09 8.57 2.89
C LEU A 21 8.38 7.47 2.10
N PHE A 22 7.70 6.55 2.78
CA PHE A 22 6.91 5.50 2.13
C PHE A 22 5.80 6.08 1.25
N VAL A 23 5.02 7.04 1.76
CA VAL A 23 3.95 7.69 0.98
C VAL A 23 4.52 8.44 -0.22
N TRP A 24 5.64 9.15 -0.05
CA TRP A 24 6.33 9.81 -1.16
C TRP A 24 6.77 8.82 -2.24
N ALA A 25 7.39 7.70 -1.84
CA ALA A 25 7.81 6.65 -2.76
C ALA A 25 6.62 6.03 -3.50
N CYS A 26 5.48 5.80 -2.84
CA CYS A 26 4.26 5.37 -3.52
C CYS A 26 3.82 6.38 -4.59
N GLY A 27 3.95 7.68 -4.32
CA GLY A 27 3.65 8.73 -5.29
C GLY A 27 4.50 8.64 -6.56
N LEU A 28 5.78 8.26 -6.45
CA LEU A 28 6.68 8.09 -7.60
C LEU A 28 6.22 6.97 -8.55
N ILE A 29 5.59 5.94 -8.01
CA ILE A 29 5.11 4.77 -8.77
C ILE A 29 3.61 4.84 -9.08
N GLY A 30 2.96 5.99 -8.84
CA GLY A 30 1.53 6.19 -9.11
C GLY A 30 0.57 5.44 -8.17
N VAL A 31 1.07 4.89 -7.07
CA VAL A 31 0.28 4.23 -6.02
C VAL A 31 -0.29 5.27 -5.08
N ARG A 32 -1.57 5.13 -4.70
CA ARG A 32 -2.28 6.11 -3.86
C ARG A 32 -2.60 5.52 -2.49
N PRO A 33 -1.64 5.50 -1.56
CA PRO A 33 -1.86 4.97 -0.23
C PRO A 33 -2.81 5.85 0.59
N ARG A 34 -3.39 5.28 1.64
CA ARG A 34 -4.23 5.97 2.62
C ARG A 34 -3.62 5.79 4.01
N ARG A 35 -3.53 6.85 4.80
CA ARG A 35 -3.21 6.74 6.23
C ARG A 35 -4.41 6.17 6.97
N ALA A 36 -4.26 4.96 7.50
CA ALA A 36 -5.32 4.26 8.23
C ALA A 36 -5.37 4.67 9.70
N ASN A 37 -4.20 4.91 10.30
CA ASN A 37 -4.06 5.46 11.64
C ASN A 37 -2.70 6.19 11.76
N ARG A 38 -2.29 6.59 12.97
CA ARG A 38 -1.02 7.31 13.20
C ARG A 38 0.21 6.58 12.66
N VAL A 39 0.23 5.26 12.75
CA VAL A 39 1.40 4.39 12.47
C VAL A 39 1.21 3.48 11.26
N THR A 40 0.03 3.46 10.64
CA THR A 40 -0.29 2.52 9.55
C THR A 40 -0.74 3.25 8.29
N ILE A 41 -0.14 2.85 7.17
CA ILE A 41 -0.54 3.20 5.80
C ILE A 41 -1.13 1.96 5.13
N SER A 42 -2.22 2.11 4.39
CA SER A 42 -2.90 1.02 3.68
C SER A 42 -3.04 1.33 2.19
N ILE A 43 -2.91 0.29 1.36
CA ILE A 43 -3.13 0.32 -0.09
C ILE A 43 -4.18 -0.75 -0.40
N ALA A 44 -5.41 -0.31 -0.69
CA ALA A 44 -6.55 -1.20 -0.90
C ALA A 44 -7.22 -1.06 -2.27
N ARG A 45 -6.77 -0.10 -3.09
CA ARG A 45 -7.28 0.04 -4.46
C ARG A 45 -6.67 -1.06 -5.31
N ARG A 46 -7.50 -1.82 -6.01
CA ARG A 46 -7.07 -2.95 -6.86
C ARG A 46 -6.00 -2.54 -7.88
N THR A 47 -6.11 -1.35 -8.48
CA THR A 47 -5.11 -0.81 -9.41
C THR A 47 -3.77 -0.62 -8.72
N ASP A 48 -3.78 -0.03 -7.53
CA ASP A 48 -2.58 0.30 -6.78
C ASP A 48 -1.89 -0.96 -6.24
N VAL A 49 -2.68 -1.97 -5.83
CA VAL A 49 -2.19 -3.29 -5.45
C VAL A 49 -1.53 -3.97 -6.65
N ALA A 50 -2.17 -3.96 -7.83
CA ALA A 50 -1.58 -4.54 -9.03
C ALA A 50 -0.29 -3.83 -9.47
N THR A 51 -0.23 -2.50 -9.35
CA THR A 51 1.00 -1.73 -9.59
C THR A 51 2.11 -2.15 -8.64
N LEU A 52 1.79 -2.34 -7.36
CA LEU A 52 2.78 -2.79 -6.38
C LEU A 52 3.23 -4.23 -6.66
N ASP A 53 2.30 -5.17 -6.90
CA ASP A 53 2.59 -6.57 -7.28
C ASP A 53 3.56 -6.63 -8.47
N SER A 54 3.40 -5.75 -9.46
CA SER A 54 4.28 -5.69 -10.63
C SER A 54 5.72 -5.26 -10.33
N ILE A 55 5.96 -4.58 -9.20
CA ILE A 55 7.28 -4.01 -8.85
C ILE A 55 8.00 -4.92 -7.84
N VAL A 56 7.31 -5.36 -6.79
CA VAL A 56 7.89 -6.23 -5.75
C VAL A 56 7.82 -7.71 -6.09
N GLY A 57 7.08 -8.08 -7.14
CA GLY A 57 6.70 -9.46 -7.40
C GLY A 57 5.53 -9.89 -6.53
N ASP A 58 4.81 -10.92 -6.98
CA ASP A 58 3.73 -11.51 -6.19
C ASP A 58 4.33 -12.29 -5.01
N ASN A 59 4.35 -11.69 -3.82
CA ASN A 59 4.74 -12.35 -2.55
C ASN A 59 3.64 -13.30 -2.03
N ARG A 60 2.87 -13.93 -2.93
CA ARG A 60 1.94 -15.03 -2.59
C ARG A 60 2.73 -16.34 -2.63
N SER A 61 3.44 -16.64 -1.55
CA SER A 61 3.94 -17.98 -1.22
C SER A 61 3.04 -18.63 -0.17
#